data_AF-A0A8T3ZW93-F1
#
_entry.id   AF-A0A8T3ZW93-F1
#
_cell.length_a   1.000
_cell.length_b   1.000
_cell.length_c   1.000
_cell.angle_alpha   90.00
_cell.angle_beta   90.00
_cell.angle_gamma   90.00
#
_symmetry.space_group_name_H-M   'P 1'
#
loop_
_entity.id
_entity.type
_entity.pdbx_description
1 polymer ?
#
loop_
_entity_poly.entity_id
_entity_poly.type
_entity_poly.pdbx_seq_one_letter_code
_entity_poly.pdbx_strand_id
1 'polypeptide(L)'
;MRKQLLLLCVFLALLVFGCVQTKGEPSSPQPKNNLGLTLQMPEQINVGEAFNGVYTVYSEKPSRFYLLVEGSKDGGLNRVIQTVVLNVSNSSVNSLNPFDVNETTGEFVSVDSFKSLGKYTFTVSAFDCASLEKAFKINDCFKIKYDEIKEIPPSVSASGSTAVILHERVDCNIDDNCFYEKLSTCSPAKVETDFSQVPKPESPIRFLLTIHGANGTNCIVNTFVLKYPLPENTTNSFEGAEMNCSVPQRDREKDSFILNFNPIAERVPNNIFWRCSGSYVDLLKGVTNSSR
;
A
#
# COMPACT_ATOMS: atom_id res chain seq x y z
N MET A 1 34.29 -61.02 28.05
CA MET A 1 33.15 -60.39 28.75
C MET A 1 33.27 -58.88 28.98
N ARG A 2 34.42 -58.28 29.33
CA ARG A 2 34.54 -56.82 29.56
C ARG A 2 34.21 -55.92 28.35
N LYS A 3 34.49 -56.36 27.11
CA LYS A 3 34.20 -55.55 25.90
C LYS A 3 32.70 -55.42 25.57
N GLN A 4 31.88 -56.41 25.95
CA GLN A 4 30.43 -56.34 25.73
C GLN A 4 29.73 -55.42 26.75
N LEU A 5 30.25 -55.33 27.98
CA LEU A 5 29.74 -54.41 28.99
C LEU A 5 29.96 -52.95 28.58
N LEU A 6 31.11 -52.65 27.97
CA LEU A 6 31.47 -51.30 27.53
C LEU A 6 30.61 -50.84 26.34
N LEU A 7 30.30 -51.75 25.40
CA LEU A 7 29.39 -51.44 24.29
C LEU A 7 27.96 -51.17 24.77
N LEU A 8 27.50 -51.93 25.78
CA LEU A 8 26.17 -51.75 26.37
C LEU A 8 26.05 -50.40 27.09
N CYS A 9 27.09 -49.98 27.82
CA CYS A 9 27.12 -48.67 28.47
C CYS A 9 27.11 -47.51 27.48
N VAL A 10 27.81 -47.62 26.34
CA VAL A 10 27.80 -46.58 25.28
C VAL A 10 26.42 -46.51 24.61
N PHE A 11 25.77 -47.65 24.35
CA PHE A 11 24.41 -47.68 23.80
C PHE A 11 23.37 -47.09 24.76
N LEU A 12 23.48 -47.38 26.06
CA LEU A 12 22.61 -46.78 27.09
C LEU A 12 22.82 -45.26 27.20
N ALA A 13 24.06 -44.77 27.11
CA ALA A 13 24.33 -43.33 27.11
C ALA A 13 23.71 -42.62 25.89
N LEU A 14 23.80 -43.22 24.70
CA LEU A 14 23.21 -42.66 23.48
C LEU A 14 21.67 -42.65 23.50
N LEU A 15 21.04 -43.67 24.11
CA LEU A 15 19.58 -43.70 24.30
C LEU A 15 19.08 -42.63 25.28
N VAL A 16 19.83 -42.34 26.35
CA VAL A 16 19.48 -41.29 27.31
C VAL A 16 19.65 -39.89 26.70
N PHE A 17 20.66 -39.67 25.84
CA PHE A 17 20.82 -38.39 25.14
C PHE A 17 19.82 -38.20 23.97
N GLY A 18 19.41 -39.28 23.30
CA GLY A 18 18.43 -39.22 22.20
C GLY A 18 17.00 -38.84 22.63
N CYS A 19 16.61 -39.11 23.89
CA CYS A 19 15.27 -38.78 24.40
C CYS A 19 15.14 -37.36 25.00
N VAL A 20 16.21 -36.55 25.03
CA VAL A 20 16.19 -35.20 25.62
C VAL A 20 15.95 -34.09 24.58
N GLN A 21 15.94 -34.39 23.27
CA GLN A 21 15.76 -33.38 22.21
C GLN A 21 14.33 -33.21 21.64
N THR A 22 13.30 -33.80 22.25
CA THR A 22 11.90 -33.46 21.92
C THR A 22 11.08 -33.20 23.17
N LYS A 23 11.60 -32.38 24.08
CA LYS A 23 10.73 -31.53 24.89
C LYS A 23 10.49 -30.26 24.07
N GLY A 24 9.43 -30.30 23.25
CA GLY A 24 8.79 -29.06 22.83
C GLY A 24 8.59 -28.20 24.07
N GLU A 25 8.86 -26.91 23.93
CA GLU A 25 8.60 -25.93 24.96
C GLU A 25 7.24 -26.22 25.59
N PRO A 26 7.13 -26.17 26.94
CA PRO A 26 5.81 -26.17 27.54
C PRO A 26 5.10 -24.99 26.90
N SER A 27 4.07 -25.29 26.10
CA SER A 27 3.13 -24.30 25.62
C SER A 27 2.67 -23.57 26.86
N SER A 28 3.17 -22.33 26.99
CA SER A 28 2.70 -21.40 28.01
C SER A 28 1.18 -21.52 28.00
N PRO A 29 0.52 -21.74 29.15
CA PRO A 29 -0.92 -21.84 29.20
C PRO A 29 -1.48 -20.56 28.58
N GLN A 30 -1.88 -20.65 27.31
CA GLN A 30 -2.52 -19.55 26.61
C GLN A 30 -3.76 -19.24 27.44
N PRO A 31 -3.89 -18.02 27.99
CA PRO A 31 -5.09 -17.67 28.70
C PRO A 31 -6.26 -17.86 27.73
N LYS A 32 -7.29 -18.61 28.18
CA LYS A 32 -8.59 -18.78 27.51
C LYS A 32 -9.36 -17.45 27.46
N ASN A 33 -8.74 -16.41 26.93
CA ASN A 33 -9.40 -15.19 26.52
C ASN A 33 -9.32 -15.19 25.00
N ASN A 34 -10.47 -15.43 24.39
CA ASN A 34 -10.63 -15.62 22.95
C ASN A 34 -10.61 -14.27 22.22
N LEU A 35 -9.54 -13.51 22.44
CA LEU A 35 -9.20 -12.27 21.75
C LEU A 35 -8.10 -12.61 20.75
N GLY A 36 -8.36 -12.30 19.48
CA GLY A 36 -7.40 -12.44 18.41
C GLY A 36 -7.11 -11.10 17.76
N LEU A 37 -5.87 -10.94 17.32
CA LEU A 37 -5.46 -9.81 16.49
C LEU A 37 -4.63 -10.37 15.34
N THR A 38 -5.01 -10.04 14.12
CA THR A 38 -4.22 -10.36 12.93
C THR A 38 -3.85 -9.08 12.20
N LEU A 39 -2.70 -9.11 11.54
CA LEU A 39 -2.17 -8.01 10.76
C LEU A 39 -1.81 -8.54 9.38
N GLN A 40 -2.34 -7.91 8.34
CA GLN A 40 -2.03 -8.24 6.96
C GLN A 40 -1.39 -7.02 6.32
N MET A 41 -0.20 -7.23 5.75
CA MET A 41 0.58 -6.18 5.13
C MET A 41 1.13 -6.68 3.80
N PRO A 42 1.23 -5.81 2.78
CA PRO A 42 1.98 -6.14 1.59
C PRO A 42 3.46 -6.35 1.95
N GLU A 43 4.10 -7.37 1.39
CA GLU A 43 5.53 -7.61 1.60
C GLU A 43 6.38 -6.41 1.11
N GLN A 44 5.91 -5.78 0.03
CA GLN A 44 6.58 -4.68 -0.65
C GLN A 44 5.57 -3.71 -1.25
N ILE A 45 5.91 -2.42 -1.26
CA ILE A 45 5.10 -1.34 -1.84
C ILE A 45 6.02 -0.29 -2.48
N ASN A 46 5.55 0.39 -3.52
CA ASN A 46 6.33 1.46 -4.15
C ASN A 46 6.06 2.82 -3.48
N VAL A 47 7.03 3.71 -3.56
CA VAL A 47 6.83 5.13 -3.19
C VAL A 47 5.65 5.71 -3.96
N GLY A 48 4.73 6.34 -3.24
CA GLY A 48 3.54 6.98 -3.80
C GLY A 48 2.34 6.05 -4.03
N GLU A 49 2.52 4.73 -3.94
CA GLU A 49 1.46 3.74 -4.11
C GLU A 49 0.50 3.71 -2.90
N ALA A 50 -0.77 3.35 -3.14
CA ALA A 50 -1.78 3.25 -2.09
C ALA A 50 -1.46 2.09 -1.14
N PHE A 51 -1.41 2.37 0.16
CA PHE A 51 -1.13 1.36 1.18
C PHE A 51 -2.41 0.61 1.59
N ASN A 52 -2.41 -0.71 1.40
CA ASN A 52 -3.55 -1.58 1.69
C ASN A 52 -3.33 -2.46 2.93
N GLY A 53 -2.56 -1.99 3.92
CA GLY A 53 -2.39 -2.70 5.18
C GLY A 53 -3.69 -2.70 6.00
N VAL A 54 -4.03 -3.84 6.60
CA VAL A 54 -5.24 -3.98 7.44
C VAL A 54 -4.94 -4.77 8.70
N TYR A 55 -5.67 -4.47 9.77
CA TYR A 55 -5.69 -5.27 10.98
C TYR A 55 -7.10 -5.75 11.28
N THR A 56 -7.21 -6.97 11.83
CA THR A 56 -8.50 -7.55 12.26
C THR A 56 -8.44 -7.86 13.74
N VAL A 57 -9.36 -7.28 14.50
CA VAL A 57 -9.60 -7.65 15.90
C VAL A 57 -10.76 -8.62 15.92
N TYR A 58 -10.62 -9.74 16.63
CA TYR A 58 -11.67 -10.73 16.85
C TYR A 58 -11.88 -10.94 18.35
N SER A 59 -13.13 -11.02 18.77
CA SER A 59 -13.51 -11.34 20.14
C SER A 59 -14.72 -12.25 20.13
N GLU A 60 -14.69 -13.35 20.87
CA GLU A 60 -15.87 -14.22 21.03
C GLU A 60 -17.03 -13.57 21.79
N LYS A 61 -16.73 -12.55 22.59
CA LYS A 61 -17.73 -11.82 23.36
C LYS A 61 -17.66 -10.35 23.01
N PRO A 62 -18.81 -9.65 22.92
CA PRO A 62 -18.83 -8.21 22.80
C PRO A 62 -17.96 -7.53 23.87
N SER A 63 -16.94 -6.80 23.45
CA SER A 63 -16.07 -6.03 24.34
C SER A 63 -15.57 -4.74 23.68
N ARG A 64 -15.07 -3.85 24.52
CA ARG A 64 -14.43 -2.59 24.14
C ARG A 64 -12.92 -2.77 24.20
N PHE A 65 -12.22 -2.40 23.13
CA PHE A 65 -10.77 -2.49 23.06
C PHE A 65 -10.16 -1.13 22.80
N TYR A 66 -9.09 -0.81 23.53
CA TYR A 66 -8.18 0.27 23.19
C TYR A 66 -7.08 -0.30 22.32
N LEU A 67 -6.89 0.27 21.14
CA LEU A 67 -5.87 -0.11 20.19
C LEU A 67 -4.79 0.96 20.14
N LEU A 68 -3.56 0.50 20.14
CA LEU A 68 -2.37 1.30 19.91
C LEU A 68 -1.68 0.79 18.65
N VAL A 69 -1.53 1.66 17.65
CA VAL A 69 -0.76 1.38 16.45
C VAL A 69 0.56 2.13 16.57
N GLU A 70 1.64 1.40 16.64
CA GLU A 70 2.99 1.93 16.62
C GLU A 70 3.65 1.58 15.29
N GLY A 71 4.61 2.40 14.87
CA GLY A 71 5.45 2.04 13.75
C GLY A 71 6.86 2.60 13.84
N SER A 72 7.71 2.00 13.03
CA SER A 72 9.11 2.34 12.89
C SER A 72 9.55 2.18 11.44
N LYS A 73 10.56 2.95 11.05
CA LYS A 73 11.23 2.88 9.76
C LYS A 73 12.66 2.40 10.00
N ASP A 74 13.09 1.39 9.26
CA ASP A 74 14.44 0.83 9.26
C ASP A 74 14.97 0.43 10.66
N GLY A 75 14.06 -0.05 11.53
CA GLY A 75 14.42 -0.44 12.89
C GLY A 75 14.69 0.74 13.84
N GLY A 76 14.31 1.95 13.45
CA GLY A 76 14.32 3.12 14.33
C GLY A 76 13.34 3.00 15.51
N LEU A 77 13.22 4.08 16.29
CA LEU A 77 12.33 4.10 17.45
C LEU A 77 10.86 3.90 17.04
N ASN A 78 10.18 2.99 17.74
CA ASN A 78 8.73 2.86 17.62
C ASN A 78 8.06 4.15 18.13
N ARG A 79 7.12 4.67 17.34
CA ARG A 79 6.28 5.82 17.69
C ARG A 79 4.83 5.49 17.47
N VAL A 80 3.97 6.08 18.30
CA VAL A 80 2.53 5.96 18.17
C VAL A 80 2.05 6.73 16.96
N ILE A 81 1.36 6.02 16.07
CA ILE A 81 0.77 6.56 14.84
C ILE A 81 -0.73 6.75 15.03
N GLN A 82 -1.37 5.87 15.81
CA GLN A 82 -2.82 5.90 15.99
C GLN A 82 -3.24 5.29 17.33
N THR A 83 -4.26 5.89 17.94
CA THR A 83 -5.00 5.32 19.08
C THR A 83 -6.47 5.24 18.73
N VAL A 84 -7.09 4.08 18.92
CA VAL A 84 -8.51 3.86 18.57
C VAL A 84 -9.20 3.07 19.67
N VAL A 85 -10.42 3.46 20.03
CA VAL A 85 -11.28 2.59 20.86
C VAL A 85 -12.35 1.97 19.97
N LEU A 86 -12.43 0.64 19.97
CA LEU A 86 -13.38 -0.12 19.15
C LEU A 86 -14.34 -0.93 20.03
N ASN A 87 -15.57 -1.06 19.56
CA ASN A 87 -16.54 -2.02 20.08
C ASN A 87 -16.57 -3.23 19.15
N VAL A 88 -16.18 -4.41 19.62
CA VAL A 88 -16.07 -5.62 18.80
C VAL A 88 -17.00 -6.69 19.35
N SER A 89 -17.99 -7.10 18.55
CA SER A 89 -18.94 -8.18 18.89
C SER A 89 -18.55 -9.55 18.35
N ASN A 90 -17.93 -9.59 17.16
CA ASN A 90 -17.38 -10.80 16.53
C ASN A 90 -16.00 -10.50 15.96
N SER A 91 -15.94 -9.64 14.93
CA SER A 91 -14.70 -9.17 14.32
C SER A 91 -14.86 -7.76 13.77
N SER A 92 -13.74 -7.05 13.63
CA SER A 92 -13.69 -5.73 12.99
C SER A 92 -12.39 -5.61 12.20
N VAL A 93 -12.53 -5.39 10.89
CA VAL A 93 -11.41 -5.15 9.96
C VAL A 93 -11.27 -3.64 9.78
N ASN A 94 -10.05 -3.13 9.94
CA ASN A 94 -9.76 -1.71 9.83
C ASN A 94 -8.50 -1.50 9.00
N SER A 95 -8.47 -0.41 8.23
CA SER A 95 -7.29 0.00 7.46
C SER A 95 -6.22 0.60 8.36
N LEU A 96 -4.95 0.34 8.03
CA LEU A 96 -3.81 1.06 8.57
C LEU A 96 -3.57 2.31 7.73
N ASN A 97 -3.35 3.44 8.39
CA ASN A 97 -2.84 4.61 7.72
C ASN A 97 -1.32 4.46 7.56
N PRO A 98 -0.76 4.68 6.36
CA PRO A 98 0.68 4.77 6.22
C PRO A 98 1.19 6.01 6.94
N PHE A 99 2.46 5.98 7.31
CA PHE A 99 3.14 7.11 7.93
C PHE A 99 4.42 7.38 7.16
N ASP A 100 4.92 8.60 7.28
CA ASP A 100 6.30 8.89 6.93
C ASP A 100 7.05 9.52 8.11
N VAL A 101 8.37 9.42 8.06
CA VAL A 101 9.26 10.01 9.05
C VAL A 101 9.88 11.24 8.41
N ASN A 102 9.63 12.41 8.99
CA ASN A 102 10.37 13.61 8.63
C ASN A 102 11.81 13.41 9.10
N GLU A 103 12.73 13.17 8.16
CA GLU A 103 14.13 12.85 8.49
C GLU A 103 14.88 14.02 9.16
N THR A 104 14.35 15.25 9.05
CA THR A 104 14.93 16.43 9.71
C THR A 104 14.48 16.55 11.17
N THR A 105 13.20 16.30 11.46
CA THR A 105 12.64 16.48 12.82
C THR A 105 12.50 15.16 13.59
N GLY A 106 12.56 14.02 12.91
CA GLY A 106 12.24 12.70 13.45
C GLY A 106 10.75 12.50 13.73
N GLU A 107 9.89 13.43 13.31
CA GLU A 107 8.44 13.37 13.55
C GLU A 107 7.75 12.42 12.57
N PHE A 108 6.74 11.73 13.08
CA PHE A 108 5.92 10.81 12.30
C PHE A 108 4.65 11.53 11.85
N VAL A 109 4.37 11.50 10.55
CA VAL A 109 3.21 12.15 9.97
C VAL A 109 2.37 11.10 9.26
N SER A 110 1.07 11.06 9.57
CA SER A 110 0.13 10.26 8.80
C SER A 110 0.05 10.80 7.38
N VAL A 111 0.17 9.92 6.39
CA VAL A 111 0.16 10.29 4.97
C VAL A 111 -0.83 9.41 4.21
N ASP A 112 -1.15 9.78 2.97
CA ASP A 112 -2.00 8.97 2.10
C ASP A 112 -1.20 7.87 1.38
N SER A 113 0.12 8.05 1.24
CA SER A 113 1.06 7.05 0.70
C SER A 113 2.48 7.31 1.19
N PHE A 114 3.29 6.25 1.28
CA PHE A 114 4.71 6.36 1.66
C PHE A 114 5.47 7.23 0.67
N LYS A 115 6.24 8.21 1.18
CA LYS A 115 7.07 9.10 0.32
C LYS A 115 8.54 8.72 0.34
N SER A 116 8.97 7.99 1.36
CA SER A 116 10.37 7.67 1.58
C SER A 116 10.63 6.16 1.52
N LEU A 117 11.83 5.82 1.07
CA LEU A 117 12.31 4.44 0.99
C LEU A 117 12.64 3.89 2.37
N GLY A 118 12.48 2.57 2.56
CA GLY A 118 12.88 1.89 3.77
C GLY A 118 11.96 0.73 4.12
N LYS A 119 12.30 0.00 5.19
CA LYS A 119 11.45 -1.04 5.77
C LYS A 119 10.58 -0.43 6.86
N TYR A 120 9.27 -0.44 6.65
CA TYR A 120 8.29 0.08 7.60
C TYR A 120 7.71 -1.10 8.40
N THR A 121 7.81 -1.02 9.72
CA THR A 121 7.24 -2.00 10.64
C THR A 121 6.06 -1.37 11.36
N PHE A 122 4.95 -2.11 11.43
CA PHE A 122 3.78 -1.75 12.21
C PHE A 122 3.58 -2.77 13.32
N THR A 123 3.27 -2.28 14.52
CA THR A 123 2.86 -3.08 15.66
C THR A 123 1.50 -2.58 16.13
N VAL A 124 0.51 -3.46 16.08
CA VAL A 124 -0.82 -3.19 16.61
C VAL A 124 -0.95 -3.93 17.94
N SER A 125 -1.30 -3.20 18.98
CA SER A 125 -1.48 -3.72 20.34
C SER A 125 -2.90 -3.45 20.80
N ALA A 126 -3.59 -4.48 21.27
CA ALA A 126 -4.95 -4.37 21.77
C ALA A 126 -5.01 -4.58 23.28
N PHE A 127 -5.71 -3.69 23.96
CA PHE A 127 -5.93 -3.69 25.39
C PHE A 127 -7.42 -3.79 25.67
N ASP A 128 -7.80 -4.65 26.62
CA ASP A 128 -9.17 -4.74 27.09
C ASP A 128 -9.52 -3.50 27.92
N CYS A 129 -10.53 -2.73 27.49
CA CYS A 129 -10.87 -1.46 28.15
C CYS A 129 -11.28 -1.65 29.61
N ALA A 130 -11.97 -2.74 29.95
CA ALA A 130 -12.37 -2.99 31.33
C ALA A 130 -11.14 -3.19 32.25
N SER A 131 -10.12 -3.86 31.73
CA SER A 131 -8.85 -4.05 32.42
C SER A 131 -8.10 -2.72 32.62
N LEU A 132 -8.07 -1.86 31.60
CA LEU A 132 -7.46 -0.53 31.71
C LEU A 132 -8.23 0.39 32.66
N GLU A 133 -9.55 0.46 32.54
CA GLU A 133 -10.44 1.26 33.39
C GLU A 133 -10.23 0.91 34.87
N LYS A 134 -10.12 -0.40 35.17
CA LYS A 134 -9.80 -0.88 36.51
C LYS A 134 -8.38 -0.49 36.95
N ALA A 135 -7.39 -0.62 36.08
CA ALA A 135 -5.98 -0.32 36.39
C ALA A 135 -5.77 1.17 36.72
N PHE A 136 -6.39 2.07 35.94
CA PHE A 136 -6.25 3.53 36.11
C PHE A 136 -7.34 4.16 36.99
N LYS A 137 -8.30 3.37 37.49
CA LYS A 137 -9.45 3.85 38.27
C LYS A 137 -10.25 4.94 37.53
N ILE A 138 -10.50 4.72 36.25
CA ILE A 138 -11.31 5.58 35.40
C ILE A 138 -12.51 4.80 34.86
N ASN A 139 -13.50 5.52 34.33
CA ASN A 139 -14.74 4.91 33.83
C ASN A 139 -14.82 4.85 32.30
N ASP A 140 -13.79 5.32 31.60
CA ASP A 140 -13.75 5.32 30.14
C ASP A 140 -12.31 5.26 29.63
N CYS A 141 -11.92 4.11 29.07
CA CYS A 141 -10.59 3.89 28.50
C CYS A 141 -10.19 4.90 27.41
N PHE A 142 -11.14 5.60 26.78
CA PHE A 142 -10.84 6.65 25.80
C PHE A 142 -10.04 7.83 26.38
N LYS A 143 -10.12 8.03 27.70
CA LYS A 143 -9.44 9.15 28.38
C LYS A 143 -7.98 8.88 28.69
N ILE A 144 -7.49 7.67 28.46
CA ILE A 144 -6.11 7.29 28.81
C ILE A 144 -5.16 7.81 27.73
N LYS A 145 -4.11 8.51 28.16
CA LYS A 145 -3.03 8.95 27.29
C LYS A 145 -2.04 7.83 27.05
N TYR A 146 -1.43 7.78 25.87
CA TYR A 146 -0.41 6.78 25.53
C TYR A 146 0.67 6.59 26.61
N ASP A 147 1.21 7.70 27.13
CA ASP A 147 2.30 7.66 28.11
C ASP A 147 1.93 6.90 29.39
N GLU A 148 0.64 6.77 29.69
CA GLU A 148 0.12 6.01 30.82
C GLU A 148 0.05 4.51 30.51
N ILE A 149 -0.19 4.13 29.25
CA ILE A 149 -0.45 2.74 28.81
C ILE A 149 0.84 1.97 28.49
N LYS A 150 1.93 2.66 28.15
CA LYS A 150 3.17 2.04 27.66
C LYS A 150 3.79 0.97 28.58
N GLU A 151 3.50 1.03 29.88
CA GLU A 151 3.99 0.08 30.89
C GLU A 151 3.05 -1.11 31.12
N ILE A 152 1.84 -1.09 30.53
CA ILE A 152 0.87 -2.16 30.66
C ILE A 152 1.11 -3.17 29.52
N PRO A 153 1.20 -4.48 29.81
CA PRO A 153 1.28 -5.49 28.76
C PRO A 153 -0.03 -5.54 27.98
N PRO A 154 0.01 -5.57 26.63
CA PRO A 154 -1.20 -5.68 25.82
C PRO A 154 -1.86 -7.05 26.01
N SER A 155 -3.18 -7.09 25.82
CA SER A 155 -3.94 -8.35 25.82
C SER A 155 -3.54 -9.24 24.63
N VAL A 156 -3.28 -8.61 23.48
CA VAL A 156 -2.74 -9.25 22.28
C VAL A 156 -1.99 -8.22 21.45
N SER A 157 -0.97 -8.65 20.71
CA SER A 157 -0.22 -7.82 19.79
C SER A 157 0.05 -8.55 18.48
N ALA A 158 0.04 -7.83 17.37
CA ALA A 158 0.44 -8.34 16.06
C ALA A 158 1.43 -7.35 15.43
N SER A 159 2.46 -7.87 14.77
CA SER A 159 3.45 -7.06 14.08
C SER A 159 3.67 -7.56 12.66
N GLY A 160 3.98 -6.63 11.76
CA GLY A 160 4.19 -6.90 10.35
C GLY A 160 5.15 -5.86 9.77
N SER A 161 5.75 -6.17 8.62
CA SER A 161 6.69 -5.26 7.97
C SER A 161 6.46 -5.24 6.46
N THR A 162 6.63 -4.05 5.87
CA THR A 162 6.54 -3.83 4.42
C THR A 162 7.78 -3.08 3.97
N ALA A 163 8.35 -3.48 2.84
CA ALA A 163 9.46 -2.77 2.22
C ALA A 163 8.92 -1.70 1.26
N VAL A 164 9.17 -0.43 1.56
CA VAL A 164 8.94 0.68 0.62
C VAL A 164 10.17 0.82 -0.26
N ILE A 165 9.99 0.57 -1.55
CA ILE A 165 11.07 0.64 -2.51
C ILE A 165 10.82 1.71 -3.58
N LEU A 166 11.91 2.12 -4.21
CA LEU A 166 11.87 2.84 -5.46
C LEU A 166 11.93 1.75 -6.53
N HIS A 167 10.81 1.44 -7.17
CA HIS A 167 10.93 0.77 -8.44
C HIS A 167 11.64 1.73 -9.39
N GLU A 168 12.81 1.32 -9.88
CA GLU A 168 13.48 2.02 -10.97
C GLU A 168 12.48 2.12 -12.11
N ARG A 169 12.02 3.34 -12.39
CA ARG A 169 11.03 3.56 -13.43
C ARG A 169 11.68 3.18 -14.75
N VAL A 170 11.18 2.13 -15.38
CA VAL A 170 11.72 1.68 -16.66
C VAL A 170 11.51 2.80 -17.68
N ASP A 171 12.60 3.33 -18.21
CA ASP A 171 12.56 4.29 -19.30
C ASP A 171 12.41 3.53 -20.61
N CYS A 172 11.17 3.43 -21.08
CA CYS A 172 10.88 2.81 -22.36
C CYS A 172 11.30 3.71 -23.54
N ASN A 173 11.80 4.93 -23.28
CA ASN A 173 12.14 5.92 -24.31
C ASN A 173 10.98 6.11 -25.29
N ILE A 174 11.10 5.60 -26.52
CA ILE A 174 10.08 5.66 -27.57
C ILE A 174 9.47 4.28 -27.91
N ASP A 175 9.85 3.23 -27.19
CA ASP A 175 9.34 1.88 -27.40
C ASP A 175 8.00 1.70 -26.69
N ASP A 176 6.93 1.95 -27.43
CA ASP A 176 5.56 1.74 -26.98
C ASP A 176 5.34 0.31 -26.45
N ASN A 177 5.97 -0.72 -27.03
CA ASN A 177 5.74 -2.11 -26.61
C ASN A 177 6.28 -2.36 -25.19
N CYS A 178 7.45 -1.80 -24.87
CA CYS A 178 7.97 -1.78 -23.50
C CYS A 178 6.94 -1.16 -22.54
N PHE A 179 6.34 -0.03 -22.92
CA PHE A 179 5.36 0.63 -22.07
C PHE A 179 4.09 -0.21 -21.87
N TYR A 180 3.56 -0.82 -22.93
CA TYR A 180 2.37 -1.66 -22.86
C TYR A 180 2.60 -2.95 -22.07
N GLU A 181 3.80 -3.55 -22.16
CA GLU A 181 4.18 -4.67 -21.29
C GLU A 181 4.12 -4.25 -19.81
N LYS A 182 4.67 -3.08 -19.48
CA LYS A 182 4.61 -2.53 -18.12
C LYS A 182 3.20 -2.11 -17.70
N LEU A 183 2.39 -1.61 -18.63
CA LEU A 183 0.99 -1.26 -18.38
C LEU A 183 0.16 -2.48 -18.00
N SER A 184 0.38 -3.63 -18.66
CA SER A 184 -0.34 -4.87 -18.37
C SER A 184 -0.18 -5.31 -16.91
N THR A 185 0.99 -5.04 -16.33
CA THR A 185 1.36 -5.38 -14.95
C THR A 185 1.25 -4.20 -13.97
N CYS A 186 0.83 -3.02 -14.43
CA CYS A 186 0.95 -1.75 -13.70
C CYS A 186 2.36 -1.48 -13.14
N SER A 187 3.40 -1.98 -13.80
CA SER A 187 4.78 -1.73 -13.38
C SER A 187 5.17 -0.29 -13.71
N PRO A 188 5.88 0.42 -12.82
CA PRO A 188 6.31 1.79 -13.10
C PRO A 188 7.17 1.89 -14.35
N ALA A 189 6.75 2.73 -15.29
CA ALA A 189 7.46 2.97 -16.54
C ALA A 189 7.10 4.35 -17.10
N LYS A 190 7.93 4.86 -18.01
CA LYS A 190 7.61 6.03 -18.81
C LYS A 190 7.94 5.79 -20.28
N VAL A 191 7.17 6.41 -21.17
CA VAL A 191 7.43 6.43 -22.60
C VAL A 191 7.09 7.82 -23.14
N GLU A 192 7.90 8.29 -24.05
CA GLU A 192 7.59 9.41 -24.91
C GLU A 192 7.07 8.87 -26.23
N THR A 193 5.81 9.17 -26.54
CA THR A 193 5.17 8.68 -27.76
C THR A 193 4.74 9.84 -28.66
N ASP A 194 4.71 9.56 -29.96
CA ASP A 194 4.25 10.46 -31.01
C ASP A 194 3.04 9.82 -31.72
N PHE A 195 1.91 10.54 -31.77
CA PHE A 195 0.70 10.09 -32.46
C PHE A 195 0.67 10.44 -33.96
N SER A 196 1.82 10.71 -34.58
CA SER A 196 1.97 10.99 -36.01
C SER A 196 1.45 9.90 -36.95
N GLN A 197 1.10 8.70 -36.44
CA GLN A 197 0.47 7.64 -37.23
C GLN A 197 -1.05 7.80 -37.43
N VAL A 198 -1.70 8.81 -36.84
CA VAL A 198 -3.05 9.20 -37.26
C VAL A 198 -2.93 9.90 -38.62
N PRO A 199 -3.66 9.51 -39.69
CA PRO A 199 -3.31 9.85 -41.09
C PRO A 199 -3.29 11.33 -41.50
N LYS A 200 -3.50 12.28 -40.57
CA LYS A 200 -3.51 13.74 -40.80
C LYS A 200 -3.21 14.48 -39.49
N PRO A 201 -1.95 14.79 -39.18
CA PRO A 201 -1.63 16.22 -39.10
C PRO A 201 -0.24 16.56 -39.65
N GLU A 202 -0.08 17.79 -40.13
CA GLU A 202 1.17 18.37 -40.64
C GLU A 202 2.23 18.60 -39.53
N SER A 203 1.99 18.11 -38.30
CA SER A 203 2.94 18.15 -37.18
C SER A 203 2.59 17.12 -36.09
N PRO A 204 3.58 16.43 -35.50
CA PRO A 204 3.38 15.38 -34.49
C PRO A 204 2.87 15.94 -33.15
N ILE A 205 1.92 15.22 -32.53
CA ILE A 205 1.53 15.45 -31.12
C ILE A 205 2.42 14.54 -30.26
N ARG A 206 3.19 15.13 -29.34
CA ARG A 206 4.10 14.39 -28.44
C ARG A 206 3.56 14.39 -27.02
N PHE A 207 3.57 13.22 -26.39
CA PHE A 207 3.18 13.03 -25.01
C PHE A 207 4.27 12.29 -24.24
N LEU A 208 4.42 12.65 -22.97
CA LEU A 208 5.08 11.81 -21.98
C LEU A 208 4.00 11.04 -21.21
N LEU A 209 4.02 9.73 -21.32
CA LEU A 209 3.15 8.83 -20.55
C LEU A 209 3.96 8.23 -19.41
N THR A 210 3.37 8.17 -18.22
CA THR A 210 3.98 7.58 -17.03
C THR A 210 2.99 6.65 -16.34
N ILE A 211 3.38 5.39 -16.14
CA ILE A 211 2.70 4.47 -15.22
C ILE A 211 3.32 4.68 -13.84
N HIS A 212 2.49 5.01 -12.86
CA HIS A 212 2.93 5.20 -11.48
C HIS A 212 2.89 3.91 -10.66
N GLY A 213 1.97 2.99 -11.00
CA GLY A 213 1.71 1.79 -10.21
C GLY A 213 0.25 1.38 -10.30
N ALA A 214 -0.18 0.55 -9.35
CA ALA A 214 -1.58 0.14 -9.20
C ALA A 214 -2.27 0.87 -8.03
N ASN A 215 -3.57 1.08 -8.17
CA ASN A 215 -4.49 1.38 -7.07
C ASN A 215 -5.66 0.38 -7.16
N GLY A 216 -5.63 -0.63 -6.30
CA GLY A 216 -6.53 -1.79 -6.40
C GLY A 216 -6.34 -2.51 -7.74
N THR A 217 -7.41 -2.67 -8.51
CA THR A 217 -7.40 -3.32 -9.84
C THR A 217 -7.15 -2.36 -11.00
N ASN A 218 -6.79 -1.10 -10.74
CA ASN A 218 -6.54 -0.10 -11.76
C ASN A 218 -5.06 0.30 -11.80
N CYS A 219 -4.48 0.56 -12.97
CA CYS A 219 -3.20 1.26 -13.08
C CYS A 219 -3.42 2.76 -13.03
N ILE A 220 -2.52 3.47 -12.36
CA ILE A 220 -2.50 4.94 -12.36
C ILE A 220 -1.55 5.39 -13.46
N VAL A 221 -2.08 6.07 -14.47
CA VAL A 221 -1.31 6.57 -15.62
C VAL A 221 -1.45 8.08 -15.72
N ASN A 222 -0.33 8.78 -15.80
CA ASN A 222 -0.27 10.20 -16.12
C ASN A 222 0.14 10.40 -17.58
N THR A 223 -0.45 11.40 -18.21
CA THR A 223 -0.11 11.86 -19.56
C THR A 223 0.20 13.36 -19.47
N PHE A 224 1.37 13.75 -19.96
CA PHE A 224 1.82 15.13 -20.04
C PHE A 224 2.03 15.52 -21.50
N VAL A 225 1.46 16.64 -21.94
CA VAL A 225 1.57 17.11 -23.33
C VAL A 225 2.90 17.84 -23.50
N LEU A 226 3.80 17.25 -24.28
CA LEU A 226 5.11 17.84 -24.59
C LEU A 226 5.05 18.79 -25.78
N LYS A 227 4.24 18.45 -26.78
CA LYS A 227 4.06 19.25 -27.98
C LYS A 227 2.68 19.01 -28.58
N TYR A 228 1.98 20.10 -28.90
CA TYR A 228 0.69 20.03 -29.58
C TYR A 228 0.69 20.96 -30.80
N PRO A 229 0.34 20.49 -32.01
CA PRO A 229 0.28 21.32 -33.19
C PRO A 229 -0.94 22.25 -33.09
N LEU A 230 -0.68 23.54 -32.88
CA LEU A 230 -1.70 24.58 -32.96
C LEU A 230 -1.62 25.24 -34.35
N PRO A 231 -2.76 25.58 -34.97
CA PRO A 231 -2.79 26.59 -36.01
C PRO A 231 -2.12 27.88 -35.51
N GLU A 232 -1.41 28.60 -36.39
CA GLU A 232 -0.62 29.81 -36.06
C GLU A 232 -1.40 30.91 -35.31
N ASN A 233 -2.73 30.85 -35.32
CA ASN A 233 -3.63 31.84 -34.71
C ASN A 233 -4.33 31.38 -33.42
N THR A 234 -3.85 30.33 -32.75
CA THR A 234 -4.48 29.78 -31.54
C THR A 234 -3.70 30.16 -30.28
N THR A 235 -4.34 30.86 -29.34
CA THR A 235 -3.70 31.29 -28.07
C THR A 235 -3.71 30.22 -26.98
N ASN A 236 -4.48 29.14 -27.16
CA ASN A 236 -4.63 28.08 -26.16
C ASN A 236 -3.67 26.94 -26.49
N SER A 237 -2.49 26.95 -25.87
CA SER A 237 -1.56 25.83 -25.95
C SER A 237 -1.98 24.71 -25.01
N PHE A 238 -2.04 23.48 -25.53
CA PHE A 238 -2.17 22.29 -24.73
C PHE A 238 -0.82 21.85 -24.14
N GLU A 239 0.30 22.47 -24.54
CA GLU A 239 1.62 22.14 -24.01
C GLU A 239 1.68 22.42 -22.51
N GLY A 240 2.25 21.47 -21.77
CA GLY A 240 2.28 21.52 -20.31
C GLY A 240 0.98 21.12 -19.63
N ALA A 241 -0.08 20.79 -20.40
CA ALA A 241 -1.29 20.25 -19.83
C ALA A 241 -1.10 18.78 -19.40
N GLU A 242 -1.81 18.42 -18.33
CA GLU A 242 -1.70 17.12 -17.68
C GLU A 242 -3.03 16.40 -17.64
N MET A 243 -2.96 15.08 -17.65
CA MET A 243 -4.09 14.22 -17.46
C MET A 243 -3.70 12.98 -16.65
N ASN A 244 -4.49 12.68 -15.63
CA ASN A 244 -4.33 11.53 -14.75
C ASN A 244 -5.50 10.57 -14.97
N CYS A 245 -5.19 9.32 -15.29
CA CYS A 245 -6.14 8.29 -15.66
C CYS A 245 -6.05 7.08 -14.71
N SER A 246 -7.22 6.54 -14.34
CA SER A 246 -7.35 5.27 -13.64
C SER A 246 -7.74 4.16 -14.64
N VAL A 247 -6.77 3.35 -15.04
CA VAL A 247 -6.86 2.36 -16.12
C VAL A 247 -7.24 0.98 -15.58
N PRO A 248 -8.47 0.48 -15.78
CA PRO A 248 -8.86 -0.83 -15.28
C PRO A 248 -8.18 -1.95 -16.04
N GLN A 249 -8.08 -3.13 -15.42
CA GLN A 249 -7.40 -4.30 -15.98
C GLN A 249 -7.76 -4.63 -17.44
N ARG A 250 -9.05 -4.55 -17.78
CA ARG A 250 -9.56 -4.84 -19.13
C ARG A 250 -9.05 -3.87 -20.22
N ASP A 251 -8.60 -2.68 -19.84
CA ASP A 251 -8.22 -1.59 -20.76
C ASP A 251 -6.69 -1.39 -20.80
N ARG A 252 -5.89 -2.33 -20.25
CA ARG A 252 -4.41 -2.22 -20.16
C ARG A 252 -3.66 -2.75 -21.38
N GLU A 253 -4.36 -3.44 -22.28
CA GLU A 253 -3.78 -3.94 -23.52
C GLU A 253 -3.61 -2.81 -24.54
N LYS A 254 -2.59 -2.91 -25.39
CA LYS A 254 -2.23 -1.90 -26.39
C LYS A 254 -3.46 -1.37 -27.13
N ASP A 255 -4.23 -2.23 -27.76
CA ASP A 255 -5.36 -1.82 -28.62
C ASP A 255 -6.54 -1.20 -27.85
N SER A 256 -6.65 -1.48 -26.55
CA SER A 256 -7.69 -0.93 -25.67
C SER A 256 -7.27 0.38 -25.02
N PHE A 257 -5.96 0.52 -24.73
CA PHE A 257 -5.37 1.74 -24.22
C PHE A 257 -4.99 2.72 -25.32
N ILE A 258 -4.90 2.32 -26.61
CA ILE A 258 -4.68 3.24 -27.74
C ILE A 258 -5.59 4.42 -27.51
N LEU A 259 -4.94 5.55 -27.26
CA LEU A 259 -5.53 6.73 -26.71
C LEU A 259 -6.49 7.29 -27.75
N ASN A 260 -7.72 6.79 -27.72
CA ASN A 260 -8.89 7.42 -28.30
C ASN A 260 -9.21 8.69 -27.49
N PHE A 261 -8.21 9.56 -27.31
CA PHE A 261 -8.37 10.99 -26.99
C PHE A 261 -8.95 11.72 -28.19
N ASN A 262 -9.86 11.09 -28.91
CA ASN A 262 -10.70 11.77 -29.85
C ASN A 262 -11.88 12.30 -29.02
N PRO A 263 -11.87 13.59 -28.62
CA PRO A 263 -12.96 14.16 -27.84
C PRO A 263 -14.29 14.18 -28.62
N ILE A 264 -14.25 13.96 -29.95
CA ILE A 264 -15.40 13.90 -30.85
C ILE A 264 -16.04 12.51 -30.85
N ALA A 265 -15.39 11.48 -30.28
CA ALA A 265 -15.97 10.15 -30.10
C ALA A 265 -16.97 10.13 -28.91
N GLU A 266 -18.00 10.98 -28.97
CA GLU A 266 -19.02 11.20 -27.93
C GLU A 266 -19.89 9.96 -27.59
N ARG A 267 -19.63 8.76 -28.15
CA ARG A 267 -20.55 7.61 -28.04
C ARG A 267 -19.91 6.24 -27.78
N VAL A 268 -18.72 6.18 -27.20
CA VAL A 268 -18.17 4.90 -26.73
C VAL A 268 -18.29 4.83 -25.20
N PRO A 269 -19.29 4.11 -24.63
CA PRO A 269 -19.54 4.03 -23.17
C PRO A 269 -18.42 3.40 -22.33
N ASN A 270 -17.22 3.19 -22.90
CA ASN A 270 -16.04 2.70 -22.21
C ASN A 270 -14.77 3.50 -22.56
N ASN A 271 -14.88 4.71 -23.12
CA ASN A 271 -13.69 5.49 -23.43
C ASN A 271 -12.94 5.87 -22.13
N ILE A 272 -11.68 5.45 -22.06
CA ILE A 272 -10.75 5.70 -20.96
C ILE A 272 -10.62 7.19 -20.63
N PHE A 273 -10.79 8.06 -21.63
CA PHE A 273 -10.77 9.52 -21.48
C PHE A 273 -11.73 10.03 -20.41
N TRP A 274 -12.94 9.46 -20.30
CA TRP A 274 -13.93 9.88 -19.30
C TRP A 274 -13.58 9.44 -17.87
N ARG A 275 -12.56 8.60 -17.71
CA ARG A 275 -12.01 8.15 -16.42
C ARG A 275 -10.75 8.91 -16.06
N CYS A 276 -10.42 9.94 -16.82
CA CYS A 276 -9.29 10.80 -16.58
C CYS A 276 -9.73 12.15 -16.02
N SER A 277 -8.80 12.83 -15.34
CA SER A 277 -8.96 14.17 -14.80
C SER A 277 -7.69 14.99 -15.06
N GLY A 278 -7.77 16.32 -15.03
CA GLY A 278 -6.62 17.20 -15.20
C GLY A 278 -6.85 18.29 -16.24
N SER A 279 -5.90 19.22 -16.31
CA SER A 279 -5.99 20.42 -17.16
C SER A 279 -6.18 20.08 -18.65
N TYR A 280 -5.59 18.99 -19.14
CA TYR A 280 -5.77 18.57 -20.52
C TYR A 280 -7.20 18.10 -20.82
N VAL A 281 -7.84 17.41 -19.86
CA VAL A 281 -9.25 16.98 -19.98
C VAL A 281 -10.18 18.20 -19.99
N ASP A 282 -9.91 19.18 -19.14
CA ASP A 282 -10.71 20.40 -19.06
C ASP A 282 -10.61 21.24 -20.34
N LEU A 283 -9.40 21.39 -20.89
CA LEU A 283 -9.17 22.05 -22.16
C LEU A 283 -9.92 21.36 -23.31
N LEU A 284 -9.88 20.02 -23.38
CA LEU A 284 -10.59 19.25 -24.41
C LEU A 284 -12.12 19.40 -24.30
N LYS A 285 -12.68 19.41 -23.08
CA LYS A 285 -14.11 19.68 -22.85
C LYS A 285 -14.52 21.09 -23.25
N GLY A 286 -13.64 22.07 -23.05
CA GLY A 286 -13.86 23.46 -23.46
C GLY A 286 -14.00 23.59 -24.98
N VAL A 287 -13.16 22.88 -25.74
CA VAL A 287 -13.20 22.87 -27.21
C VAL A 287 -14.47 22.22 -27.75
N THR A 288 -14.92 21.09 -27.17
CA THR A 288 -16.13 20.40 -27.62
C THR A 288 -17.39 21.24 -27.39
N ASN A 289 -17.45 21.99 -26.30
CA ASN A 289 -18.61 22.82 -25.97
C ASN A 289 -18.68 24.12 -26.78
N SER A 290 -17.55 24.65 -27.24
CA SER A 290 -17.49 25.86 -28.09
C SER A 290 -17.89 25.60 -29.56
N SER A 291 -18.05 24.34 -29.94
CA SER A 291 -18.35 23.91 -31.32
C SER A 291 -19.85 23.62 -31.57
N ARG A 292 -20.72 23.93 -30.61
CA ARG A 292 -22.19 23.88 -30.71
C ARG A 292 -22.77 25.27 -30.67
#